data_AF-A0A537T1S1-F1
#
_entry.id   AF-A0A537T1S1-F1
#
_cell.length_a   1.000
_cell.length_b   1.000
_cell.length_c   1.000
_cell.angle_alpha   90.00
_cell.angle_beta   90.00
_cell.angle_gamma   90.00
#
_symmetry.space_group_name_H-M   'P 1'
#
loop_
_entity.id
_entity.type
_entity.pdbx_description
1 polymer ?
#
loop_
_entity_poly.entity_id
_entity_poly.type
_entity_poly.pdbx_seq_one_letter_code
_entity_poly.pdbx_strand_id
1 'polypeptide(L)'
;MRNLVEGKWNFERARRSKRPPWGLWGGTAGEPSGNLLKLPGGKAFKFITGSNISVSRNSQAIVRTGGGGGWGDPLERVAAMVVEDVAEGLISRQAARKLYGVILRGNMSLDESATARLRGRLRSTRKARSKKAPS
;
A
#
# COMPACT_ATOMS: atom_id res chain seq x y z
N MET A 1 -4.78 3.47 -17.22
CA MET A 1 -5.12 3.44 -18.66
C MET A 1 -6.59 3.79 -18.84
N ARG A 2 -6.95 4.49 -19.91
CA ARG A 2 -8.35 4.82 -20.25
C ARG A 2 -8.65 4.30 -21.65
N ASN A 3 -9.81 3.67 -21.79
CA ASN A 3 -10.31 3.17 -23.07
C ASN A 3 -10.87 4.30 -23.92
N LEU A 4 -10.57 4.30 -25.21
CA LEU A 4 -11.03 5.33 -26.14
C LEU A 4 -12.09 4.82 -27.13
N VAL A 5 -12.36 3.53 -27.17
CA VAL A 5 -13.31 2.89 -28.10
C VAL A 5 -14.13 1.83 -27.37
N GLU A 6 -15.21 1.35 -27.98
CA GLU A 6 -15.87 0.14 -27.49
C GLU A 6 -14.97 -1.08 -27.75
N GLY A 7 -14.91 -2.03 -26.83
CA GLY A 7 -14.07 -3.20 -27.03
C GLY A 7 -14.20 -4.27 -25.96
N LYS A 8 -13.33 -5.27 -26.06
CA LYS A 8 -13.20 -6.36 -25.09
C LYS A 8 -11.78 -6.41 -24.55
N TRP A 9 -11.64 -6.51 -23.24
CA TRP A 9 -10.35 -6.59 -22.55
C TRP A 9 -10.19 -7.92 -21.82
N ASN A 10 -8.94 -8.38 -21.75
CA ASN A 10 -8.54 -9.54 -20.99
C ASN A 10 -7.77 -9.08 -19.75
N PHE A 11 -8.21 -9.55 -18.58
CA PHE A 11 -7.57 -9.30 -17.31
C PHE A 11 -7.12 -10.64 -16.72
N GLU A 12 -5.89 -11.01 -17.02
CA GLU A 12 -5.31 -12.20 -16.41
C GLU A 12 -5.27 -12.09 -14.89
N ARG A 13 -5.33 -13.25 -14.24
CA ARG A 13 -5.25 -13.32 -12.79
C ARG A 13 -3.84 -12.91 -12.35
N ALA A 14 -3.74 -11.74 -11.74
CA ALA A 14 -2.48 -11.25 -11.22
C ALA A 14 -1.91 -12.22 -10.16
N ARG A 15 -0.65 -12.64 -10.35
CA ARG A 15 0.09 -13.51 -9.42
C ARG A 15 0.32 -12.76 -8.11
N ARG A 16 0.23 -13.46 -6.96
CA ARG A 16 0.37 -12.89 -5.60
C ARG A 16 -0.77 -11.94 -5.18
N SER A 17 -1.92 -11.98 -5.86
CA SER A 17 -3.13 -11.22 -5.47
C SER A 17 -3.81 -11.74 -4.20
N LYS A 18 -3.85 -13.06 -3.98
CA LYS A 18 -4.43 -13.69 -2.77
C LYS A 18 -3.44 -13.93 -1.64
N ARG A 19 -2.18 -14.18 -2.00
CA ARG A 19 -1.09 -14.49 -1.07
C ARG A 19 0.08 -13.58 -1.43
N PRO A 20 0.09 -12.32 -0.96
CA PRO A 20 1.20 -11.41 -1.23
C PRO A 20 2.51 -11.97 -0.66
N PRO A 21 3.67 -11.47 -1.10
CA PRO A 21 4.93 -11.76 -0.45
C PRO A 21 4.87 -11.46 1.05
N TRP A 22 5.28 -12.43 1.88
CA TRP A 22 5.36 -12.26 3.32
C TRP A 22 6.60 -11.45 3.67
N GLY A 23 6.55 -10.73 4.78
CA GLY A 23 7.74 -10.07 5.33
C GLY A 23 8.59 -11.02 6.15
N LEU A 24 9.85 -10.64 6.37
CA LEU A 24 10.82 -11.41 7.15
C LEU A 24 11.28 -10.60 8.37
N TRP A 25 11.60 -11.30 9.46
CA TRP A 25 12.10 -10.73 10.73
C TRP A 25 11.29 -9.53 11.27
N GLY A 26 9.96 -9.65 11.25
CA GLY A 26 9.05 -8.58 11.72
C GLY A 26 8.57 -7.63 10.61
N GLY A 27 9.01 -7.84 9.38
CA GLY A 27 8.51 -7.13 8.20
C GLY A 27 7.05 -7.43 7.91
N THR A 28 6.36 -6.48 7.28
CA THR A 28 4.97 -6.63 6.85
C THR A 28 4.88 -7.32 5.50
N ALA A 29 3.74 -7.96 5.22
CA ALA A 29 3.46 -8.44 3.87
C ALA A 29 3.41 -7.29 2.85
N GLY A 30 3.76 -7.59 1.61
CA GLY A 30 3.66 -6.65 0.49
C GLY A 30 2.21 -6.37 0.10
N GLU A 31 2.00 -5.30 -0.65
CA GLU A 31 0.69 -5.01 -1.26
C GLU A 31 0.37 -6.04 -2.36
N PRO A 32 -0.87 -6.57 -2.41
CA PRO A 32 -1.23 -7.54 -3.43
C PRO A 32 -1.31 -6.90 -4.81
N SER A 33 -0.92 -7.66 -5.83
CA SER A 33 -1.14 -7.28 -7.22
C SER A 33 -2.62 -7.37 -7.59
N GLY A 34 -3.01 -6.72 -8.67
CA GLY A 34 -4.33 -6.91 -9.26
C GLY A 34 -4.67 -5.94 -10.36
N ASN A 35 -5.70 -6.30 -11.10
CA ASN A 35 -6.29 -5.44 -12.12
C ASN A 35 -7.54 -4.82 -11.54
N LEU A 36 -7.67 -3.51 -11.67
CA LEU A 36 -8.87 -2.80 -11.27
C LEU A 36 -9.51 -2.12 -12.47
N LEU A 37 -10.82 -2.25 -12.61
CA LEU A 37 -11.61 -1.66 -13.67
C LEU A 37 -12.64 -0.70 -13.08
N LYS A 38 -12.84 0.44 -13.75
CA LYS A 38 -13.91 1.39 -13.51
C LYS A 38 -14.61 1.68 -14.83
N LEU A 39 -15.86 1.25 -14.95
CA LEU A 39 -16.70 1.59 -16.09
C LEU A 39 -17.14 3.07 -16.03
N PRO A 40 -17.55 3.68 -17.16
CA PRO A 40 -18.09 5.03 -17.18
C PRO A 40 -19.24 5.20 -16.18
N GLY A 41 -19.30 6.34 -15.49
CA GLY A 41 -20.29 6.59 -14.43
C GLY A 41 -20.06 5.80 -13.14
N GLY A 42 -19.12 4.85 -13.12
CA GLY A 42 -18.76 4.09 -11.92
C GLY A 42 -18.09 4.98 -10.87
N LYS A 43 -18.55 4.87 -9.62
CA LYS A 43 -18.02 5.66 -8.48
C LYS A 43 -16.62 5.24 -8.05
N ALA A 44 -16.25 3.97 -8.24
CA ALA A 44 -14.98 3.42 -7.76
C ALA A 44 -14.42 2.33 -8.69
N PHE A 45 -13.10 2.14 -8.62
CA PHE A 45 -12.41 1.01 -9.24
C PHE A 45 -12.72 -0.30 -8.49
N LYS A 46 -12.94 -1.39 -9.22
CA LYS A 46 -13.23 -2.72 -8.68
C LYS A 46 -12.20 -3.73 -9.18
N PHE A 47 -11.79 -4.67 -8.33
CA PHE A 47 -10.93 -5.77 -8.77
C PHE A 47 -11.65 -6.60 -9.83
N ILE A 48 -10.91 -6.95 -10.89
CA ILE A 48 -11.43 -7.74 -11.99
C ILE A 48 -10.44 -8.83 -12.40
N THR A 49 -10.96 -9.97 -12.82
CA THR A 49 -10.22 -11.05 -13.45
C THR A 49 -11.17 -11.74 -14.42
N GLY A 50 -10.71 -12.05 -15.62
CA GLY A 50 -11.53 -12.69 -16.65
C GLY A 50 -11.11 -12.29 -18.06
N SER A 51 -11.62 -13.04 -19.03
CA SER A 51 -11.36 -12.82 -20.46
C SER A 51 -12.61 -12.28 -21.14
N ASN A 52 -12.43 -11.56 -22.26
CA ASN A 52 -13.51 -10.99 -23.07
C ASN A 52 -14.46 -10.07 -22.29
N ILE A 53 -13.95 -9.31 -21.33
CA ILE A 53 -14.74 -8.35 -20.56
C ILE A 53 -15.10 -7.16 -21.46
N SER A 54 -16.39 -6.97 -21.72
CA SER A 54 -16.88 -5.81 -22.47
C SER A 54 -16.58 -4.52 -21.71
N VAL A 55 -15.94 -3.58 -22.41
CA VAL A 55 -15.59 -2.26 -21.88
C VAL A 55 -16.03 -1.19 -22.85
N SER A 56 -16.76 -0.22 -22.32
CA SER A 56 -17.17 0.94 -23.11
C SER A 56 -16.08 2.00 -23.18
N ARG A 57 -16.23 2.91 -24.14
CA ARG A 57 -15.43 4.13 -24.24
C ARG A 57 -15.41 4.84 -22.89
N ASN A 58 -14.26 5.36 -22.50
CA ASN A 58 -13.98 5.99 -21.19
C ASN A 58 -13.89 5.04 -19.98
N SER A 59 -13.99 3.72 -20.17
CA SER A 59 -13.60 2.75 -19.12
C SER A 59 -12.15 2.97 -18.70
N GLN A 60 -11.84 2.81 -17.42
CA GLN A 60 -10.48 3.01 -16.89
C GLN A 60 -9.99 1.73 -16.23
N ALA A 61 -8.74 1.36 -16.51
CA ALA A 61 -8.07 0.26 -15.86
C ALA A 61 -6.80 0.72 -15.14
N ILE A 62 -6.57 0.13 -13.97
CA ILE A 62 -5.30 0.19 -13.23
C ILE A 62 -4.76 -1.22 -13.18
N VAL A 63 -3.56 -1.42 -13.76
CA VAL A 63 -2.76 -2.62 -13.54
C VAL A 63 -1.86 -2.34 -12.35
N ARG A 64 -2.13 -2.98 -11.23
CA ARG A 64 -1.35 -2.82 -10.00
C ARG A 64 -0.37 -3.97 -9.87
N THR A 65 0.92 -3.66 -9.98
CA THR A 65 1.99 -4.59 -9.66
C THR A 65 2.05 -4.80 -8.15
N GLY A 66 2.30 -6.04 -7.73
CA GLY A 66 2.42 -6.37 -6.31
C GLY A 66 3.75 -5.88 -5.76
N GLY A 67 3.76 -5.48 -4.50
CA GLY A 67 4.99 -5.13 -3.78
C GLY A 67 5.71 -6.36 -3.23
N GLY A 68 7.00 -6.21 -2.93
CA GLY A 68 7.77 -7.19 -2.16
C GLY A 68 7.34 -7.22 -0.68
N GLY A 69 7.77 -8.26 0.04
CA GLY A 69 7.61 -8.35 1.48
C GLY A 69 8.64 -7.47 2.19
N GLY A 70 8.27 -6.87 3.31
CA GLY A 70 9.17 -6.04 4.10
C GLY A 70 10.23 -6.85 4.87
N TRP A 71 11.28 -6.18 5.27
CA TRP A 71 12.34 -6.72 6.14
C TRP A 71 12.42 -5.93 7.44
N GLY A 72 12.48 -6.61 8.58
CA GLY A 72 12.61 -5.96 9.89
C GLY A 72 11.32 -5.28 10.35
N ASP A 73 11.25 -4.84 11.61
CA ASP A 73 10.12 -4.03 12.08
C ASP A 73 10.18 -2.62 11.44
N PRO A 74 9.12 -2.17 10.72
CA PRO A 74 9.05 -0.83 10.17
C PRO A 74 9.30 0.31 11.16
N LEU A 75 9.02 0.12 12.46
CA LEU A 75 9.25 1.14 13.48
C LEU A 75 10.74 1.32 13.84
N GLU A 76 11.60 0.38 13.43
CA GLU A 76 13.05 0.46 13.63
C GLU A 76 13.79 1.05 12.42
N ARG A 77 13.11 1.26 11.27
CA ARG A 77 13.73 1.94 10.11
C ARG A 77 14.20 3.33 10.50
N VAL A 78 15.39 3.73 10.04
CA VAL A 78 15.96 5.06 10.28
C VAL A 78 15.01 6.13 9.76
N ALA A 79 14.64 7.10 10.60
CA ALA A 79 13.60 8.06 10.27
C ALA A 79 13.99 8.99 9.11
N ALA A 80 15.27 9.36 9.00
CA ALA A 80 15.79 10.16 7.89
C ALA A 80 15.60 9.46 6.54
N MET A 81 15.90 8.15 6.45
CA MET A 81 15.66 7.36 5.23
C MET A 81 14.17 7.30 4.86
N VAL A 82 13.27 7.29 5.84
CA VAL A 82 11.82 7.35 5.57
C VAL A 82 11.41 8.72 5.02
N VAL A 83 12.07 9.81 5.43
CA VAL A 83 11.84 11.13 4.85
C VAL A 83 12.31 11.18 3.40
N GLU A 84 13.47 10.59 3.09
CA GLU A 84 13.97 10.41 1.72
C GLU A 84 12.99 9.58 0.88
N ASP A 85 12.50 8.45 1.39
CA ASP A 85 11.50 7.61 0.69
C ASP A 85 10.23 8.42 0.34
N VAL A 86 9.84 9.39 1.18
CA VAL A 86 8.71 10.31 0.90
C VAL A 86 9.10 11.36 -0.14
N ALA A 87 10.29 11.95 -0.03
CA ALA A 87 10.78 12.96 -0.95
C ALA A 87 10.93 12.41 -2.38
N GLU A 88 11.34 11.14 -2.51
CA GLU A 88 11.45 10.42 -3.78
C GLU A 88 10.10 9.89 -4.31
N GLY A 89 9.03 10.05 -3.53
CA GLY A 89 7.69 9.58 -3.91
C GLY A 89 7.51 8.05 -3.86
N LEU A 90 8.46 7.32 -3.27
CA LEU A 90 8.35 5.87 -3.06
C LEU A 90 7.20 5.55 -2.09
N ILE A 91 7.00 6.41 -1.09
CA ILE A 91 5.88 6.31 -0.16
C ILE A 91 5.21 7.68 0.06
N SER A 92 3.95 7.67 0.47
CA SER A 92 3.25 8.91 0.85
C SER A 92 3.58 9.33 2.29
N ARG A 93 3.38 10.61 2.62
CA ARG A 93 3.44 11.12 4.01
C ARG A 93 2.51 10.33 4.94
N GLN A 94 1.34 9.91 4.44
CA GLN A 94 0.40 9.10 5.21
C GLN A 94 0.96 7.70 5.49
N ALA A 95 1.62 7.08 4.51
CA ALA A 95 2.27 5.78 4.67
C ALA A 95 3.46 5.88 5.65
N ALA A 96 4.30 6.91 5.54
CA ALA A 96 5.38 7.19 6.49
C ALA A 96 4.88 7.21 7.95
N ARG A 97 3.78 7.93 8.20
CA ARG A 97 3.14 8.00 9.52
C ARG A 97 2.54 6.66 9.96
N LYS A 98 1.78 6.01 9.09
CA LYS A 98 0.99 4.81 9.44
C LYS A 98 1.86 3.57 9.62
N LEU A 99 2.84 3.38 8.74
CA LEU A 99 3.64 2.16 8.66
C LEU A 99 4.93 2.28 9.48
N TYR A 100 5.66 3.40 9.33
CA TYR A 100 6.98 3.60 9.95
C TYR A 100 6.94 4.47 11.21
N GLY A 101 5.78 5.03 11.54
CA GLY A 101 5.62 5.92 12.69
C GLY A 101 6.35 7.25 12.54
N VAL A 102 6.72 7.65 11.32
CA VAL A 102 7.50 8.87 11.04
C VAL A 102 6.56 10.03 10.69
N ILE A 103 6.77 11.17 11.33
CA ILE A 103 5.96 12.38 11.12
C ILE A 103 6.83 13.43 10.43
N LEU A 104 6.33 13.94 9.30
CA LEU A 104 6.93 15.06 8.58
C LEU A 104 6.12 16.33 8.85
N ARG A 105 6.82 17.45 9.07
CA ARG A 105 6.23 18.79 9.17
C ARG A 105 5.73 19.30 7.82
N GLY A 106 5.01 20.41 7.78
CA GLY A 106 4.48 21.00 6.54
C GLY A 106 5.55 21.12 5.44
N ASN A 107 6.74 21.60 5.81
CA ASN A 107 7.93 21.76 4.96
C ASN A 107 8.71 20.46 4.66
N MET A 108 8.13 19.28 4.89
CA MET A 108 8.77 17.97 4.67
C MET A 108 9.95 17.62 5.59
N SER A 109 10.32 18.47 6.56
CA SER A 109 11.32 18.12 7.56
C SER A 109 10.82 17.08 8.57
N LEU A 110 11.74 16.27 9.11
CA LEU A 110 11.45 15.28 10.15
C LEU A 110 11.02 15.96 11.47
N ASP A 111 9.86 15.59 12.01
CA ASP A 111 9.48 15.89 13.39
C ASP A 111 9.91 14.75 14.31
N GLU A 112 11.13 14.87 14.86
CA GLU A 112 11.73 13.85 15.72
C GLU A 112 10.92 13.56 16.98
N SER A 113 10.48 14.62 17.68
CA SER A 113 9.70 14.48 18.92
C SER A 113 8.34 13.85 18.67
N ALA A 114 7.63 14.26 17.62
CA ALA A 114 6.36 13.63 17.27
C ALA A 114 6.55 12.19 16.78
N THR A 115 7.63 11.91 16.04
CA THR A 115 8.00 10.56 15.58
C THR A 115 8.30 9.63 16.76
N ALA A 116 9.11 10.06 17.73
CA ALA A 116 9.43 9.29 18.93
C ALA A 116 8.17 8.94 19.73
N ARG A 117 7.30 9.93 19.97
CA ARG A 117 6.01 9.73 20.65
C ARG A 117 5.10 8.76 19.88
N LEU A 118 5.01 8.90 18.57
CA LEU A 118 4.18 8.03 17.74
C LEU A 118 4.69 6.58 17.76
N ARG A 119 6.00 6.36 17.58
CA ARG A 119 6.61 5.03 17.65
C ARG A 119 6.40 4.39 19.02
N GLY A 120 6.60 5.15 20.11
CA GLY A 120 6.30 4.68 21.47
C GLY A 120 4.85 4.19 21.62
N ARG A 121 3.88 4.99 21.17
CA ARG A 121 2.46 4.61 21.20
C ARG A 121 2.16 3.37 20.35
N LEU A 122 2.74 3.27 19.16
CA LEU A 122 2.52 2.12 18.26
C LEU A 122 3.10 0.83 18.86
N ARG A 123 4.30 0.88 19.45
CA ARG A 123 4.92 -0.26 20.16
C ARG A 123 4.05 -0.71 21.34
N SER A 124 3.59 0.21 22.18
CA SER A 124 2.69 -0.10 23.31
C SER A 124 1.37 -0.74 22.84
N THR A 125 0.80 -0.22 21.74
CA THR A 125 -0.43 -0.77 21.14
C THR A 125 -0.23 -2.21 20.64
N ARG A 126 0.90 -2.49 19.96
CA ARG A 126 1.23 -3.84 19.49
C ARG A 126 1.41 -4.81 20.66
N LYS A 127 2.11 -4.40 21.73
CA LYS A 127 2.30 -5.21 22.94
C LYS A 127 0.97 -5.53 23.63
N ALA A 128 0.05 -4.57 23.73
CA ALA A 128 -1.27 -4.78 24.32
C ALA A 128 -2.13 -5.76 23.50
N ARG A 129 -2.04 -5.72 22.15
CA ARG A 129 -2.75 -6.67 21.28
C ARG A 129 -2.20 -8.09 21.40
N SER A 130 -0.89 -8.25 21.46
CA SER A 130 -0.24 -9.56 21.63
C SER A 130 -0.64 -10.24 22.95
N LYS A 131 -0.89 -9.47 24.02
CA LYS A 131 -1.40 -10.01 25.30
C LYS A 131 -2.87 -10.43 25.29
N LYS A 132 -3.67 -9.96 24.32
CA LYS A 132 -5.12 -10.20 24.24
C LYS A 132 -5.53 -11.27 23.24
N ALA A 133 -4.61 -11.77 22.41
CA ALA A 133 -4.93 -12.84 21.46
C ALA A 133 -5.06 -14.17 22.24
N PRO A 134 -6.16 -14.95 22.05
CA PRO A 134 -6.29 -16.25 22.68
C PRO A 134 -5.22 -17.20 22.12
N SER A 135 -4.60 -17.96 23.03
CA SER A 135 -3.66 -19.06 22.77
C SER A 135 -4.33 -20.23 22.07
#